data_AF-A0A142FMP1-F1
#
_entry.id   AF-A0A142FMP1-F1
#
_cell.length_a   1.000
_cell.length_b   1.000
_cell.length_c   1.000
_cell.angle_alpha   90.00
_cell.angle_beta   90.00
_cell.angle_gamma   90.00
#
_symmetry.space_group_name_H-M   'P 1'
#
loop_
_entity.id
_entity.type
_entity.pdbx_description
1 polymer ?
#
loop_
_entity_poly.entity_id
_entity_poly.type
_entity_poly.pdbx_seq_one_letter_code
_entity_poly.pdbx_strand_id
1 'polypeptide(L)' 'MSDIRPDAETQSITIKCLNCGGKFPSPIFMTPYASFSTATLTGNQAQCPHCGKMTGCNKENFVARFEDGGFVGNDAI' A
#
# COMPACT_ATOMS: atom_id res chain seq x y z
N MET A 1 -6.31 18.38 4.09
CA MET A 1 -6.35 16.90 4.14
C MET A 1 -7.08 16.48 2.88
N SER A 2 -6.52 15.59 2.08
CA SER A 2 -7.19 15.10 0.88
C SER A 2 -8.34 14.20 1.32
N ASP A 3 -9.58 14.64 1.16
CA ASP A 3 -10.79 13.91 1.53
C ASP A 3 -10.99 12.73 0.56
N ILE A 4 -10.43 11.57 0.91
CA ILE A 4 -10.65 10.33 0.15
C ILE A 4 -12.06 9.83 0.46
N ARG A 5 -12.87 9.62 -0.58
CA ARG A 5 -14.23 9.09 -0.44
C ARG A 5 -14.17 7.67 0.13
N PRO A 6 -15.02 7.31 1.11
CA PRO A 6 -15.00 5.98 1.72
C PRO A 6 -15.27 4.85 0.71
N ASP A 7 -16.06 5.14 -0.31
CA ASP A 7 -16.39 4.28 -1.45
C ASP A 7 -15.37 4.31 -2.59
N ALA A 8 -14.32 5.16 -2.49
CA ALA A 8 -13.34 5.28 -3.56
C ALA A 8 -12.66 3.93 -3.83
N GLU A 9 -12.74 3.50 -5.09
CA GLU A 9 -12.06 2.29 -5.53
C GLU A 9 -10.54 2.47 -5.49
N THR A 10 -9.85 1.40 -5.11
CA THR A 10 -8.39 1.39 -5.06
C THR A 10 -7.88 1.16 -6.46
N GLN A 11 -7.17 2.13 -7.04
CA GLN A 11 -6.58 1.96 -8.37
C GLN A 11 -5.30 1.14 -8.33
N SER A 12 -4.45 1.41 -7.34
CA SER A 12 -3.17 0.73 -7.26
C SER A 12 -2.67 0.71 -5.84
N ILE A 13 -1.91 -0.34 -5.56
CA ILE A 13 -1.26 -0.52 -4.30
C ILE A 13 0.18 -0.90 -4.58
N THR A 14 1.11 -0.12 -4.04
CA THR A 14 2.53 -0.35 -4.18
C THR A 14 3.18 -0.47 -2.81
N ILE A 15 4.14 -1.39 -2.67
CA ILE A 15 4.97 -1.52 -1.49
C ILE A 15 6.38 -1.10 -1.86
N LYS A 16 7.03 -0.35 -0.97
CA LYS A 16 8.47 -0.14 -1.04
C LYS A 16 9.21 -1.22 -0.25
N CYS A 17 10.14 -1.90 -0.90
CA CYS A 17 11.01 -2.85 -0.22
C CYS A 17 11.95 -2.10 0.74
N LEU A 18 11.92 -2.45 2.02
CA LEU A 18 12.82 -1.89 3.04
C LEU A 18 14.28 -2.31 2.85
N ASN A 19 14.53 -3.38 2.10
CA ASN A 19 15.88 -3.93 1.92
C ASN A 19 16.61 -3.32 0.71
N CYS A 20 15.90 -3.09 -0.40
CA CYS A 20 16.51 -2.61 -1.64
C CYS A 20 15.93 -1.29 -2.16
N GLY A 21 14.88 -0.78 -1.52
CA GLY A 21 14.16 0.41 -1.98
C GLY A 21 13.29 0.22 -3.22
N GLY A 22 13.31 -0.98 -3.85
CA GLY A 22 12.49 -1.29 -5.02
C GLY A 22 11.00 -1.21 -4.69
N LYS A 23 10.23 -0.54 -5.57
CA LYS A 23 8.77 -0.46 -5.49
C LYS A 23 8.17 -1.60 -6.32
N PHE A 24 7.16 -2.27 -5.78
CA PHE A 24 6.48 -3.37 -6.46
C PHE A 24 5.01 -3.44 -6.04
N PRO A 25 4.11 -3.99 -6.87
CA PRO A 25 2.70 -4.10 -6.53
C PRO A 25 2.51 -5.00 -5.31
N SER A 26 1.63 -4.57 -4.39
CA SER A 26 1.30 -5.41 -3.23
C SER A 26 0.58 -6.68 -3.65
N PRO A 27 0.92 -7.84 -3.08
CA PRO A 27 0.10 -9.04 -3.23
C PRO A 27 -1.25 -8.93 -2.49
N ILE A 28 -1.34 -8.03 -1.51
CA ILE A 28 -2.58 -7.71 -0.80
C ILE A 28 -3.23 -6.53 -1.53
N PHE A 29 -4.34 -6.80 -2.19
CA PHE A 29 -5.21 -5.80 -2.78
C PHE A 29 -6.44 -5.61 -1.91
N MET A 30 -6.83 -4.35 -1.66
CA MET A 30 -7.96 -4.03 -0.81
C MET A 30 -8.70 -2.83 -1.40
N THR A 31 -10.02 -2.93 -1.46
CA THR A 31 -10.92 -1.91 -2.00
C THR A 31 -12.31 -2.09 -1.35
N PRO A 32 -13.11 -1.03 -1.14
CA PRO A 32 -12.81 0.40 -1.33
C PRO A 32 -11.98 1.00 -0.17
N TYR A 33 -11.72 2.31 -0.20
CA TYR A 33 -10.95 3.02 0.83
C TYR A 33 -11.45 2.76 2.26
N ALA A 34 -12.75 2.61 2.50
CA ALA A 34 -13.31 2.30 3.81
C ALA A 34 -12.80 0.96 4.39
N SER A 35 -12.60 -0.04 3.54
CA SER A 35 -11.98 -1.31 3.94
C SER A 35 -10.51 -1.08 4.29
N PHE A 36 -9.81 -0.25 3.51
CA PHE A 36 -8.42 0.09 3.78
C PHE A 36 -8.24 0.88 5.08
N SER A 37 -9.10 1.85 5.37
CA SER A 37 -9.00 2.70 6.55
C SER A 37 -9.18 1.91 7.84
N THR A 38 -10.13 0.97 7.85
CA THR A 38 -10.46 0.12 9.02
C THR A 38 -9.55 -1.11 9.16
N ALA A 39 -8.87 -1.55 8.11
CA ALA A 39 -8.02 -2.73 8.16
C ALA A 39 -6.75 -2.52 8.99
N THR A 40 -6.45 -3.49 9.85
CA THR A 40 -5.15 -3.59 10.54
C THR A 40 -4.26 -4.54 9.74
N LEU A 41 -3.32 -3.96 8.97
CA LEU A 41 -2.32 -4.73 8.22
C LEU A 41 -1.02 -4.74 9.02
N THR A 42 -0.87 -5.72 9.91
CA THR A 42 0.32 -5.94 10.74
C THR A 42 0.87 -7.33 10.52
N GLY A 43 2.21 -7.45 10.49
CA GLY A 43 2.89 -8.74 10.35
C GLY A 43 2.86 -9.33 8.93
N ASN A 44 2.22 -8.66 7.96
CA ASN A 44 2.26 -9.09 6.57
C ASN A 44 3.66 -8.90 6.01
N GLN A 45 4.18 -9.92 5.35
CA GLN A 45 5.45 -9.84 4.63
C GLN A 45 5.25 -10.27 3.19
N ALA A 46 5.86 -9.55 2.27
CA ALA A 46 5.88 -9.90 0.86
C ALA A 46 7.33 -10.16 0.44
N GLN A 47 7.53 -11.16 -0.42
CA GLN A 47 8.82 -11.36 -1.04
C GLN A 47 9.04 -10.28 -2.10
N CYS A 48 10.13 -9.54 -2.00
CA CYS A 48 10.46 -8.53 -2.99
C CYS A 48 10.91 -9.20 -4.30
N PRO A 49 10.25 -8.93 -5.45
CA PRO A 49 10.67 -9.51 -6.73
C PRO A 49 12.02 -8.97 -7.22
N HIS A 50 12.47 -7.82 -6.70
CA HIS A 50 13.74 -7.20 -7.09
C HIS A 50 14.96 -7.81 -6.39
N CYS A 51 14.87 -8.06 -5.07
CA CYS A 51 16.00 -8.54 -4.27
C CYS A 51 15.81 -9.93 -3.66
N GLY A 52 14.64 -10.56 -3.85
CA GLY A 52 14.30 -11.88 -3.32
C GLY A 52 14.09 -11.95 -1.80
N LYS A 53 14.33 -10.85 -1.06
CA LYS A 53 14.18 -10.79 0.40
C LYS A 53 12.75 -10.49 0.82
N MET A 54 12.37 -10.96 2.01
CA MET A 54 11.10 -10.59 2.65
C MET A 54 11.15 -9.13 3.09
N THR A 55 10.09 -8.38 2.81
CA THR A 55 9.88 -7.01 3.28
C THR A 55 8.54 -6.90 3.98
N GLY A 56 8.44 -6.00 4.95
CA GLY A 56 7.16 -5.70 5.60
C GLY A 56 6.18 -5.09 4.61
N CYS A 57 4.96 -5.64 4.58
CA CYS A 57 3.80 -5.15 3.83
C CYS A 57 2.78 -4.56 4.82
N ASN A 58 3.20 -3.53 5.55
CA ASN A 58 2.37 -2.83 6.52
C ASN A 58 2.01 -1.44 5.98
N LYS A 59 0.96 -0.79 6.53
CA LYS A 59 0.52 0.56 6.13
C LYS A 59 1.64 1.61 6.07
N GLU A 60 2.70 1.43 6.86
CA GLU A 60 3.87 2.31 6.90
C GLU A 60 4.70 2.32 5.59
N ASN A 61 4.72 1.21 4.85
CA ASN A 61 5.51 1.06 3.60
C ASN A 61 4.64 0.82 2.37
N PHE A 62 3.35 1.09 2.52
CA PHE A 62 2.33 0.85 1.53
C PHE A 62 1.86 2.19 0.99
N VAL A 63 1.72 2.29 -0.32
CA VAL A 63 1.15 3.45 -1.00
C VAL A 63 -0.05 2.96 -1.79
N ALA A 64 -1.25 3.25 -1.28
CA ALA A 64 -2.51 3.00 -1.96
C ALA A 64 -2.95 4.29 -2.67
N ARG A 65 -3.31 4.19 -3.95
CA ARG A 65 -3.91 5.28 -4.73
C ARG A 65 -5.35 4.93 -5.05
N PHE A 66 -6.22 5.91 -4.91
CA PHE A 66 -7.66 5.77 -5.10
C PHE A 66 -8.13 6.58 -6.30
N GLU A 67 -9.31 6.23 -6.81
CA GLU A 67 -9.84 6.82 -8.04
C GLU A 67 -10.15 8.31 -7.97
N ASP A 68 -10.37 8.83 -6.77
CA ASP A 68 -10.64 10.24 -6.50
C ASP A 68 -9.36 11.10 -6.46
N GLY A 69 -8.21 10.50 -6.76
CA GLY A 69 -6.90 11.14 -6.65
C GLY A 69 -6.34 11.16 -5.23
N GLY A 70 -7.07 10.60 -4.26
CA GLY A 70 -6.61 10.34 -2.92
C GLY A 70 -5.50 9.31 -2.87
N PHE A 71 -4.62 9.41 -1.86
CA PHE A 71 -3.66 8.37 -1.56
C PHE A 71 -3.44 8.20 -0.06
N VAL A 72 -3.10 6.99 0.35
CA VAL A 72 -2.73 6.65 1.72
C VAL A 72 -1.34 6.04 1.71
N GLY A 73 -0.51 6.45 2.65
CA GLY A 73 0.86 6.00 2.77
C GLY A 73 1.87 7.11 2.60
N ASN A 74 3.15 6.75 2.69
CA ASN A 74 4.24 7.69 2.50
C ASN A 74 4.79 7.56 1.08
N ASP A 75 4.33 8.43 0.16
CA ASP A 75 4.86 8.50 -1.21
C ASP A 75 6.30 9.08 -1.26
N ALA A 76 6.73 9.74 -0.17
CA ALA A 76 8.04 10.40 -0.06
C ALA A 76 9.21 9.46 0.27
N ILE A 77 8.98 8.14 0.38
CA ILE A 77 10.07 7.16 0.57
C ILE A 77 10.62 6.71 -0.78
#